data_AF-A0A8X7U5I4-F1
#
_entry.id   AF-A0A8X7U5I4-F1
#
_cell.length_a   1.000
_cell.length_b   1.000
_cell.length_c   1.000
_cell.angle_alpha   90.00
_cell.angle_beta   90.00
_cell.angle_gamma   90.00
#
_symmetry.space_group_name_H-M   'P 1'
#
loop_
_entity.id
_entity.type
_entity.pdbx_description
1 polymer ?
#
loop_
_entity_poly.entity_id
_entity_poly.type
_entity_poly.pdbx_seq_one_letter_code
_entity_poly.pdbx_strand_id
1 'polypeptide(L)' 'MLPEAVAIVMASTDETTPHGIFHLSDPSGVSVIRNCQQRGFHPHEESEDGNPIYEHCSHVFLNAKLEYEVLDLR' A
#
# COMPACT_ATOMS: atom_id res chain seq x y z
N MET A 1 -1.76 11.96 7.18
CA MET A 1 -2.09 10.92 6.17
C MET A 1 -3.56 10.59 6.34
N LEU A 2 -4.28 10.32 5.25
CA LEU A 2 -5.66 9.86 5.32
C LEU A 2 -5.63 8.38 5.75
N PRO A 3 -6.26 7.98 6.89
CA PRO A 3 -6.21 6.59 7.37
C PRO A 3 -6.73 5.56 6.36
N GLU A 4 -7.68 5.96 5.52
CA GLU A 4 -8.33 5.12 4.52
C GLU A 4 -7.61 5.13 3.16
N ALA A 5 -6.43 5.76 3.07
CA ALA A 5 -5.65 5.75 1.84
C ALA A 5 -5.18 4.33 1.49
N VAL A 6 -5.36 3.97 0.22
CA VAL A 6 -4.94 2.66 -0.31
C VAL A 6 -3.88 2.81 -1.40
N ALA A 7 -2.98 1.84 -1.48
CA ALA A 7 -2.05 1.65 -2.57
C ALA A 7 -2.45 0.41 -3.37
N ILE A 8 -2.80 0.59 -4.65
CA ILE A 8 -3.13 -0.50 -5.58
C ILE A 8 -1.87 -0.83 -6.38
N VAL A 9 -1.43 -2.08 -6.31
CA VAL A 9 -0.28 -2.60 -7.06
C VAL A 9 -0.78 -3.61 -8.08
N MET A 10 -0.40 -3.42 -9.34
CA MET A 10 -0.70 -4.36 -10.42
C MET A 10 0.53 -5.19 -10.74
N ALA A 11 0.39 -6.52 -10.70
CA ALA A 11 1.43 -7.50 -10.99
C ALA A 11 1.00 -8.36 -12.18
N SER A 12 0.92 -7.77 -13.37
CA SER A 12 0.35 -8.42 -14.57
C SER A 12 1.04 -9.72 -15.01
N THR A 13 2.26 -9.98 -14.54
CA THR A 13 3.02 -11.20 -14.83
C THR A 13 2.84 -12.29 -13.76
N ASP A 14 2.19 -11.98 -12.65
CA ASP A 14 1.84 -12.96 -11.61
C ASP A 14 0.50 -13.60 -11.96
N GLU A 15 0.55 -14.88 -12.34
CA GLU A 15 -0.63 -15.66 -12.72
C GLU A 15 -1.54 -16.00 -11.53
N THR A 16 -1.04 -15.86 -10.30
CA THR A 16 -1.76 -16.22 -9.06
C THR A 16 -2.41 -15.02 -8.40
N THR A 17 -1.68 -13.90 -8.34
CA THR A 17 -2.10 -12.70 -7.62
C THR A 17 -1.85 -11.47 -8.50
N PRO A 18 -2.71 -11.22 -9.51
CA PRO A 18 -2.46 -10.20 -10.53
C PRO A 18 -2.54 -8.76 -10.00
N HIS A 19 -3.08 -8.57 -8.79
CA HIS A 19 -3.13 -7.29 -8.11
C HIS A 19 -3.13 -7.45 -6.58
N GLY A 20 -2.71 -6.41 -5.88
CA GLY A 20 -2.80 -6.29 -4.43
C GLY A 20 -3.24 -4.88 -4.02
N ILE A 21 -3.93 -4.78 -2.89
CA ILE A 21 -4.42 -3.53 -2.32
C ILE A 21 -3.92 -3.44 -0.88
N PHE A 22 -3.12 -2.42 -0.59
CA PHE A 22 -2.35 -2.32 0.64
C PHE A 22 -2.51 -0.96 1.32
N HIS A 23 -2.26 -0.93 2.63
CA HIS A 23 -1.99 0.28 3.39
C HIS A 23 -0.78 0.07 4.30
N LEU A 24 -0.22 1.16 4.84
CA LEU A 24 0.78 1.05 5.90
C LEU A 24 0.13 0.51 7.15
N SER A 25 0.80 -0.44 7.82
CA SER A 25 0.36 -0.90 9.14
C SER A 25 0.39 0.27 10.13
N ASP A 26 -0.65 0.37 10.95
CA ASP A 26 -0.86 1.49 11.89
C ASP A 26 -0.92 0.92 13.32
N PRO A 27 -0.02 1.31 14.23
CA PRO A 27 0.96 2.41 14.12
C PRO A 27 2.32 2.05 13.54
N SER A 28 2.67 0.77 13.43
CA SER A 28 4.04 0.31 13.24
C SER A 28 4.67 0.81 11.92
N GLY A 29 4.09 0.48 10.77
CA GLY A 29 4.58 0.91 9.46
C GLY A 29 4.48 2.42 9.24
N VAL A 30 3.39 3.04 9.68
CA VAL A 30 3.20 4.50 9.65
C VAL A 30 4.32 5.22 10.41
N SER A 31 4.69 4.73 11.59
CA SER A 31 5.76 5.32 12.41
C SER A 31 7.12 5.18 11.74
N VAL A 32 7.46 3.98 11.24
CA VAL A 32 8.74 3.71 10.56
C VAL A 32 8.94 4.64 9.36
N ILE A 33 7.96 4.73 8.47
CA ILE A 33 8.08 5.53 7.24
C ILE A 33 8.06 7.03 7.57
N ARG A 34 7.20 7.47 8.50
CA ARG A 34 7.10 8.90 8.86
C ARG A 34 8.37 9.45 9.51
N ASN A 35 9.07 8.64 10.28
CA ASN A 35 10.28 9.07 11.01
C ASN A 35 11.57 8.87 10.20
N CYS A 36 11.52 8.22 9.02
CA CYS A 36 12.68 8.04 8.16
C CYS A 36 13.06 9.35 7.45
N GLN A 37 14.34 9.71 7.52
CA GLN A 37 14.90 10.90 6.83
C GLN A 37 15.86 10.54 5.69
N GLN A 38 16.07 9.25 5.42
CA GLN A 38 16.96 8.82 4.34
C GLN A 38 16.34 9.15 2.98
N ARG A 39 17.21 9.46 2.00
CA ARG A 39 16.80 9.84 0.64
C ARG A 39 17.35 8.84 -0.37
N GLY A 40 16.65 8.71 -1.50
CA GLY A 40 16.99 7.72 -2.51
C GLY A 40 16.58 6.31 -2.08
N PHE A 41 17.01 5.30 -2.83
CA PHE A 41 16.70 3.90 -2.53
C PHE A 41 17.51 3.42 -1.34
N HIS A 42 16.81 2.92 -0.33
CA HIS A 42 17.39 2.31 0.87
C HIS A 42 16.41 1.26 1.42
N PRO A 43 16.91 0.24 2.14
CA PRO A 43 16.06 -0.78 2.73
C PRO A 43 15.34 -0.28 3.99
N HIS A 44 14.23 -0.93 4.32
CA HIS A 44 13.58 -0.84 5.63
C HIS A 44 13.40 -2.23 6.19
N GLU A 45 13.76 -2.42 7.46
CA GLU A 45 13.47 -3.65 8.21
C GLU A 45 12.05 -3.62 8.78
N GLU A 46 11.55 -4.80 9.19
CA GLU A 46 10.27 -4.91 9.89
C GLU A 46 10.24 -4.01 11.13
N SER A 47 9.03 -3.62 11.55
CA SER A 47 8.89 -2.80 12.75
C SER A 47 9.43 -3.52 14.00
N GLU A 48 9.73 -2.77 15.07
CA GLU A 48 10.23 -3.34 16.34
C GLU A 48 9.34 -4.46 16.91
N ASP A 49 8.05 -4.45 16.57
CA ASP A 49 7.05 -5.45 16.96
C ASP A 49 7.03 -6.70 16.06
N GLY A 50 7.91 -6.79 15.05
CA GLY A 50 7.95 -7.87 14.06
C GLY A 50 6.81 -7.83 13.04
N ASN A 51 6.00 -6.76 13.04
CA ASN A 51 4.94 -6.59 12.06
C ASN A 51 5.49 -6.01 10.74
N PRO A 52 4.96 -6.45 9.58
CA PRO A 52 5.27 -5.85 8.29
C PRO A 52 4.96 -4.35 8.25
N ILE A 53 5.70 -3.59 7.43
CA ILE A 53 5.48 -2.15 7.23
C ILE A 53 4.16 -1.85 6.51
N TYR A 54 3.67 -2.81 5.72
CA TYR A 54 2.43 -2.71 4.98
C TYR A 54 1.65 -4.02 5.08
N GLU A 55 0.34 -3.91 4.96
CA GLU A 55 -0.57 -5.05 5.03
C GLU A 55 -1.71 -4.89 4.02
N HIS A 56 -2.42 -5.99 3.75
CA HIS A 56 -3.58 -5.97 2.88
C HIS A 56 -4.74 -5.17 3.51
N CYS A 57 -5.40 -4.32 2.71
CA CYS A 57 -6.55 -3.57 3.18
C CYS A 57 -7.74 -4.47 3.51
N SER A 58 -8.22 -4.41 4.75
CA SER A 58 -9.47 -5.07 5.19
C SER A 58 -10.73 -4.22 4.96
N HIS A 59 -10.58 -2.92 4.72
CA HIS A 59 -11.67 -1.94 4.60
C HIS A 59 -12.01 -1.59 3.14
N VAL A 60 -11.66 -2.46 2.19
CA VAL A 60 -11.90 -2.27 0.76
C VAL A 60 -12.97 -3.23 0.27
N PHE A 61 -13.91 -2.71 -0.51
CA PHE A 61 -14.92 -3.50 -1.20
C PHE A 61 -14.75 -3.35 -2.72
N LEU A 62 -14.57 -4.47 -3.42
CA LEU A 62 -14.44 -4.50 -4.88
C LEU A 62 -15.79 -4.72 -5.53
N ASN A 63 -16.16 -3.79 -6.42
CA ASN A 63 -17.39 -3.86 -7.18
C ASN A 63 -17.11 -3.64 -8.68
N ALA A 64 -17.26 -4.69 -9.47
CA ALA A 64 -17.05 -4.69 -10.91
C ALA A 64 -18.07 -3.83 -11.69
N LYS A 65 -19.14 -3.35 -11.03
CA LYS A 65 -20.17 -2.51 -11.63
C LYS A 65 -19.98 -1.01 -11.34
N LEU A 66 -18.94 -0.65 -10.60
CA LEU A 66 -18.62 0.76 -10.38
C LEU A 66 -18.16 1.40 -11.69
N GLU A 67 -18.79 2.50 -12.06
CA GLU A 67 -18.30 3.36 -13.12
C GLU A 67 -17.09 4.15 -12.60
N TYR A 68 -16.07 4.28 -13.44
CA TYR A 68 -14.86 5.05 -13.13
C TYR A 68 -14.42 5.83 -14.37
N GLU A 69 -13.74 6.96 -14.15
CA GLU A 69 -13.17 7.79 -15.19
C GLU A 69 -11.64 7.79 -15.05
N VAL A 70 -10.94 7.70 -16.18
CA VAL A 70 -9.49 7.86 -16.25
C VAL A 70 -9.18 9.16 -16.95
N LEU A 71 -8.68 10.14 -16.20
CA LEU A 71 -8.17 11.40 -16.74
C LEU A 71 -6.66 11.30 -16.90
N ASP A 72 -6.19 11.26 -18.15
CA ASP A 72 -4.77 11.22 -18.48
C ASP A 72 -4.23 12.64 -18.69
N LEU A 73 -3.21 13.03 -17.91
CA LEU A 73 -2.59 14.37 -17.91
C LEU A 73 -1.13 14.38 -18.43
N ARG A 74 -0.68 13.27 -19.03
CA ARG A 74 0.70 13.10 -19.52
C ARG A 74 1.02 13.91 -20.78
#